data_AF-A0A7J2ZLV8-F1
#
_entry.id   AF-A0A7J2ZLV8-F1
#
_cell.length_a   1.000
_cell.length_b   1.000
_cell.length_c   1.000
_cell.angle_alpha   90.00
_cell.angle_beta   90.00
_cell.angle_gamma   90.00
#
_symmetry.space_group_name_H-M   'P 1'
#
loop_
_entity.id
_entity.type
_entity.pdbx_description
1 polymer ?
#
loop_
_entity_poly.entity_id
_entity_poly.type
_entity_poly.pdbx_seq_one_letter_code
_entity_poly.pdbx_strand_id
1 'polypeptide(L)'
;MKIDLKKAFSVLSPRLVVLVTTMNKAKAINAAPISFVCPISFDPPIIMLSIRPVRHTYQNIIETKEFVINVLSKKYAEQILRCAAPYPPGINKLDIVGLHWYSSERIRVPRVKEGVLWLECKFLEEKKMGDHVIIFAEVVCAEAKDDVISEGEIDFEKVNPLLHIQKNKFAVDFKVVKYKRYD
;
A
#
# COMPACT_ATOMS: atom_id res chain seq x y z
N MET A 1 17.44 -27.97 -6.59
CA MET A 1 17.64 -26.88 -7.57
C MET A 1 17.88 -25.58 -6.81
N LYS A 2 18.83 -24.73 -7.22
CA LYS A 2 19.06 -23.41 -6.60
C LYS A 2 18.24 -22.32 -7.32
N ILE A 3 17.74 -21.33 -6.58
CA ILE A 3 17.03 -20.17 -7.13
C ILE A 3 18.05 -19.05 -7.41
N ASP A 4 17.91 -18.36 -8.54
CA ASP A 4 18.68 -17.14 -8.84
C ASP A 4 18.42 -16.07 -7.76
N LEU A 5 19.49 -15.52 -7.17
CA LEU A 5 19.39 -14.49 -6.12
C LEU A 5 18.61 -13.25 -6.57
N LYS A 6 18.60 -12.92 -7.87
CA LYS A 6 17.76 -11.82 -8.42
C LYS A 6 16.26 -12.09 -8.28
N LYS A 7 15.87 -13.34 -8.00
CA LYS A 7 14.50 -13.79 -7.75
C LYS A 7 14.26 -14.17 -6.29
N ALA A 8 15.23 -13.96 -5.38
CA ALA A 8 15.08 -14.34 -3.98
C ALA A 8 13.82 -13.72 -3.33
N PHE A 9 13.48 -12.48 -3.67
CA PHE A 9 12.28 -11.81 -3.19
C PHE A 9 10.98 -12.59 -3.49
N SER A 10 10.94 -13.38 -4.58
CA SER A 10 9.74 -14.11 -4.95
C SER A 10 9.46 -15.30 -4.04
N VAL A 11 10.43 -15.72 -3.21
CA VAL A 11 10.21 -16.76 -2.19
C VAL A 11 9.25 -16.26 -1.12
N LEU A 12 9.25 -14.95 -0.82
CA LEU A 12 8.30 -14.31 0.08
C LEU A 12 7.05 -13.84 -0.67
N SER A 13 6.43 -14.73 -1.46
CA SER A 13 5.19 -14.46 -2.20
C SER A 13 4.05 -15.38 -1.72
N PRO A 14 2.77 -15.01 -1.90
CA PRO A 14 2.30 -13.74 -2.44
C PRO A 14 2.37 -12.60 -1.40
N ARG A 15 2.42 -11.34 -1.85
CA ARG A 15 2.46 -10.15 -0.98
C ARG A 15 1.26 -9.26 -1.25
N LEU A 16 0.71 -8.65 -0.21
CA LEU A 16 -0.36 -7.67 -0.36
C LEU A 16 0.07 -6.52 -1.30
N VAL A 17 -0.75 -6.20 -2.30
CA VAL A 17 -0.61 -4.97 -3.07
C VAL A 17 -1.43 -3.89 -2.38
N VAL A 18 -0.76 -2.82 -1.98
CA VAL A 18 -1.42 -1.60 -1.49
C VAL A 18 -1.25 -0.48 -2.49
N LEU A 19 -2.25 0.38 -2.62
CA LEU A 19 -2.15 1.62 -3.38
C LEU A 19 -1.74 2.74 -2.42
N VAL A 20 -0.53 3.26 -2.57
CA VAL A 20 -0.03 4.33 -1.70
C VAL A 20 -0.30 5.67 -2.35
N THR A 21 -1.15 6.49 -1.73
CA THR A 21 -1.36 7.87 -2.11
C THR A 21 -0.39 8.77 -1.35
N THR A 22 0.04 9.83 -2.03
CA THR A 22 0.99 10.85 -1.53
C THR A 22 0.61 12.19 -2.13
N MET A 23 1.12 13.26 -1.56
CA MET A 23 0.95 14.61 -2.07
C MET A 23 2.29 15.33 -2.04
N ASN A 24 2.59 16.13 -3.07
CA ASN A 24 3.77 17.00 -3.09
C ASN A 24 3.47 18.38 -2.47
N LYS A 25 4.47 19.27 -2.33
CA LYS A 25 4.25 20.64 -1.81
C LYS A 25 3.27 21.48 -2.63
N ALA A 26 3.15 21.23 -3.93
CA ALA A 26 2.19 21.91 -4.80
C ALA A 26 0.76 21.35 -4.69
N LYS A 27 0.48 20.48 -3.70
CA LYS A 27 -0.80 19.80 -3.46
C LYS A 27 -1.22 18.85 -4.59
N ALA A 28 -0.32 18.46 -5.47
CA ALA A 28 -0.61 17.47 -6.50
C ALA A 28 -0.59 16.06 -5.89
N ILE A 29 -1.67 15.31 -6.11
CA ILE A 29 -1.84 13.94 -5.64
C ILE A 29 -1.05 12.99 -6.55
N ASN A 30 -0.45 11.96 -5.98
CA ASN A 30 0.17 10.85 -6.69
C ASN A 30 -0.22 9.53 -6.03
N ALA A 31 -0.36 8.47 -6.83
CA ALA A 31 -0.66 7.12 -6.35
C ALA A 31 0.30 6.10 -6.96
N ALA A 32 0.73 5.09 -6.20
CA ALA A 32 1.52 3.99 -6.75
C ALA A 32 1.24 2.66 -6.04
N PRO A 33 1.13 1.54 -6.77
CA PRO A 33 1.04 0.23 -6.16
C PRO A 33 2.39 -0.20 -5.58
N ILE A 34 2.37 -0.69 -4.34
CA ILE A 34 3.55 -1.15 -3.61
C ILE A 34 3.22 -2.47 -2.92
N SER A 35 4.16 -3.42 -2.93
CA SER A 35 3.97 -4.73 -2.28
C SER A 35 5.06 -5.08 -1.26
N PHE A 36 6.05 -4.21 -1.06
CA PHE A 36 7.03 -4.37 0.02
C PHE A 36 6.61 -3.49 1.18
N VAL A 37 5.63 -4.01 1.93
CA VAL A 37 4.98 -3.36 3.07
C VAL A 37 4.79 -4.40 4.17
N CYS A 38 5.01 -4.02 5.43
CA CYS A 38 4.89 -4.91 6.58
C CYS A 38 4.59 -4.10 7.86
N PRO A 39 3.76 -4.60 8.80
CA PRO A 39 3.73 -4.07 10.16
C PRO A 39 5.07 -4.32 10.88
N ILE A 40 5.46 -3.42 11.78
CA ILE A 40 6.72 -3.43 12.54
C ILE A 40 6.51 -3.37 14.05
N SER A 41 5.52 -2.59 14.52
CA SER A 41 5.23 -2.42 15.95
C SER A 41 3.73 -2.35 16.20
N PHE A 42 3.30 -2.81 17.37
CA PHE A 42 1.91 -2.70 17.84
C PHE A 42 1.66 -1.37 18.56
N ASP A 43 2.57 -0.93 19.44
CA ASP A 43 2.41 0.29 20.23
C ASP A 43 3.76 1.05 20.37
N PRO A 44 3.92 2.22 19.73
CA PRO A 44 2.98 2.81 18.77
C PRO A 44 2.86 1.92 17.51
N PRO A 45 1.74 2.01 16.76
CA PRO A 45 1.56 1.24 15.55
C PRO A 45 2.49 1.75 14.45
N ILE A 46 3.50 0.95 14.07
CA ILE A 46 4.49 1.30 13.05
C ILE A 46 4.41 0.31 11.90
N ILE A 47 4.47 0.82 10.68
CA ILE A 47 4.63 0.04 9.46
C ILE A 47 5.95 0.39 8.76
N MET A 48 6.41 -0.52 7.91
CA MET A 48 7.48 -0.26 6.95
C MET A 48 6.97 -0.29 5.52
N LEU A 49 7.62 0.50 4.67
CA LEU A 49 7.47 0.49 3.22
C LEU A 49 8.84 0.54 2.57
N SER A 50 9.15 -0.40 1.67
CA SER A 50 10.41 -0.40 0.91
C SER A 50 10.17 0.06 -0.53
N ILE A 51 10.87 1.11 -0.95
CA ILE A 51 10.65 1.77 -2.23
C ILE A 51 11.96 2.23 -2.88
N ARG A 52 11.99 2.25 -4.21
CA ARG A 52 13.10 2.85 -4.95
C ARG A 52 13.06 4.39 -4.86
N PRO A 53 14.17 5.08 -4.52
CA PRO A 53 14.20 6.54 -4.38
C PRO A 53 13.79 7.33 -5.63
N VAL A 54 13.89 6.73 -6.81
CA VAL A 54 13.51 7.37 -8.09
C VAL A 54 12.00 7.56 -8.26
N ARG A 55 11.17 6.99 -7.38
CA ARG A 55 9.70 7.07 -7.48
C ARG A 55 9.19 8.39 -6.90
N HIS A 56 8.20 9.02 -7.54
CA HIS A 56 7.54 10.22 -7.01
C HIS A 56 6.95 9.99 -5.61
N THR A 57 6.42 8.79 -5.34
CA THR A 57 5.92 8.43 -4.01
C THR A 57 6.99 8.60 -2.92
N TYR A 58 8.24 8.19 -3.18
CA TYR A 58 9.34 8.38 -2.24
C TYR A 58 9.61 9.88 -2.02
N GLN A 59 9.79 10.62 -3.11
CA GLN A 59 10.08 12.05 -3.07
C GLN A 59 9.01 12.82 -2.29
N ASN A 60 7.74 12.53 -2.55
CA ASN A 60 6.61 13.14 -1.86
C ASN A 60 6.62 12.80 -0.37
N ILE A 61 6.83 11.54 0.03
CA ILE A 61 6.87 11.16 1.45
C ILE A 61 7.99 11.90 2.18
N ILE A 62 9.19 11.99 1.60
CA ILE A 62 10.30 12.69 2.24
C ILE A 62 10.03 14.19 2.34
N GLU A 63 9.36 14.75 1.34
CA GLU A 63 9.04 16.18 1.30
C GLU A 63 7.90 16.57 2.26
N THR A 64 6.82 15.79 2.32
CA THR A 64 5.58 16.17 3.04
C THR A 64 5.35 15.39 4.33
N LYS A 65 6.11 14.32 4.55
CA LYS A 65 6.10 13.47 5.74
C LYS A 65 4.77 12.73 5.97
N GLU A 66 3.92 12.63 4.96
CA GLU A 66 2.59 12.05 5.06
C GLU A 66 2.29 11.15 3.85
N PHE A 67 1.56 10.05 4.07
CA PHE A 67 1.01 9.21 3.02
C PHE A 67 -0.17 8.37 3.54
N VAL A 68 -0.96 7.82 2.61
CA VAL A 68 -2.01 6.85 2.96
C VAL A 68 -1.73 5.52 2.27
N ILE A 69 -1.83 4.43 3.02
CA ILE A 69 -1.92 3.07 2.48
C ILE A 69 -3.40 2.76 2.24
N ASN A 70 -3.76 2.46 1.00
CA ASN A 70 -5.12 2.10 0.61
C ASN A 70 -5.14 0.63 0.20
N VAL A 71 -5.97 -0.19 0.84
CA VAL A 71 -6.23 -1.57 0.42
C VAL A 71 -7.52 -1.58 -0.40
N LEU A 72 -7.40 -2.07 -1.63
CA LEU A 72 -8.51 -2.19 -2.58
C LEU A 72 -8.75 -3.66 -2.89
N SER A 73 -10.00 -3.99 -3.19
CA SER A 73 -10.37 -5.31 -3.70
C SER A 73 -9.78 -5.56 -5.10
N LYS A 74 -9.53 -6.83 -5.43
CA LYS A 74 -9.02 -7.29 -6.73
C LYS A 74 -9.81 -6.79 -7.92
N LYS A 75 -11.08 -6.42 -7.75
CA LYS A 75 -11.93 -5.85 -8.82
C LYS A 75 -11.37 -4.56 -9.40
N TYR A 76 -10.50 -3.86 -8.67
CA TYR A 76 -9.78 -2.66 -9.13
C TYR A 76 -8.35 -2.94 -9.61
N ALA A 77 -8.00 -4.21 -9.89
CA ALA A 77 -6.64 -4.59 -10.27
C ALA A 77 -6.12 -3.80 -11.47
N GLU A 78 -6.94 -3.57 -12.50
CA GLU A 78 -6.52 -2.81 -13.67
C GLU A 78 -6.15 -1.37 -13.31
N GLN A 79 -6.99 -0.68 -12.54
CA GLN A 79 -6.76 0.69 -12.08
C GLN A 79 -5.49 0.77 -11.20
N ILE A 80 -5.35 -0.16 -10.26
CA ILE A 80 -4.17 -0.27 -9.39
C ILE A 80 -2.89 -0.42 -10.21
N LEU A 81 -2.89 -1.32 -11.20
CA LEU A 81 -1.71 -1.60 -12.02
C LEU A 81 -1.38 -0.45 -12.98
N ARG A 82 -2.39 0.26 -13.51
CA ARG A 82 -2.17 1.46 -14.33
C ARG A 82 -1.47 2.58 -13.55
N CYS A 83 -1.68 2.70 -12.24
CA CYS A 83 -0.94 3.64 -11.38
C CYS A 83 0.58 3.34 -11.29
N ALA A 84 1.04 2.13 -11.67
CA ALA A 84 2.46 1.79 -11.70
C ALA A 84 3.23 2.48 -12.84
N ALA A 85 2.53 2.93 -13.89
CA ALA A 85 3.13 3.54 -15.06
C ALA A 85 3.85 4.86 -14.72
N PRO A 86 4.93 5.19 -15.46
CA PRO A 86 5.61 6.47 -15.32
C PRO A 86 4.72 7.55 -15.93
N TYR A 87 4.20 8.44 -15.08
CA TYR A 87 3.54 9.67 -15.50
C TYR A 87 4.42 10.85 -15.12
N PRO A 88 4.32 12.00 -15.84
CA PRO A 88 5.00 13.22 -15.44
C PRO A 88 4.68 13.62 -13.98
N PRO A 89 5.61 14.27 -13.28
CA PRO A 89 5.34 14.84 -11.95
C PRO A 89 4.14 15.79 -11.98
N GLY A 90 3.38 15.83 -10.88
CA GLY A 90 2.23 16.74 -10.73
C GLY A 90 0.92 16.23 -11.34
N ILE A 91 0.95 15.16 -12.12
CA ILE A 91 -0.26 14.52 -12.66
C ILE A 91 -0.93 13.66 -11.60
N ASN A 92 -2.21 13.92 -11.33
CA ASN A 92 -3.01 13.06 -10.47
C ASN A 92 -3.35 11.75 -11.18
N LYS A 93 -2.65 10.68 -10.80
CA LYS A 93 -2.86 9.36 -11.39
C LYS A 93 -4.23 8.76 -11.09
N LEU A 94 -4.86 9.14 -9.97
CA LEU A 94 -6.19 8.62 -9.61
C LEU A 94 -7.22 9.02 -10.67
N ASP A 95 -7.20 10.29 -11.08
CA ASP A 95 -8.12 10.82 -12.10
C ASP A 95 -7.92 10.10 -13.45
N ILE A 96 -6.67 9.79 -13.82
CA ILE A 96 -6.34 9.06 -15.07
C ILE A 96 -6.92 7.64 -15.09
N VAL A 97 -6.96 6.98 -13.93
CA VAL A 97 -7.43 5.59 -13.82
C VAL A 97 -8.89 5.50 -13.37
N GLY A 98 -9.58 6.63 -13.21
CA GLY A 98 -10.97 6.69 -12.78
C GLY A 98 -11.21 6.27 -11.33
N LEU A 99 -10.21 6.47 -10.46
CA LEU A 99 -10.36 6.30 -9.02
C LEU A 99 -10.66 7.64 -8.36
N HIS A 100 -11.58 7.64 -7.39
CA HIS A 100 -11.98 8.83 -6.67
C HIS A 100 -11.24 8.91 -5.34
N TRP A 101 -11.15 10.12 -4.79
CA TRP A 101 -10.47 10.36 -3.53
C TRP A 101 -11.29 11.28 -2.63
N TYR A 102 -11.02 11.21 -1.33
CA TYR A 102 -11.64 12.04 -0.30
C TYR A 102 -10.63 12.38 0.79
N SER A 103 -10.93 13.42 1.58
CA SER A 103 -10.03 13.90 2.64
C SER A 103 -9.78 12.83 3.70
N SER A 104 -8.55 12.80 4.19
CA SER A 104 -8.15 12.05 5.38
C SER A 104 -8.54 12.78 6.67
N GLU A 105 -8.54 12.06 7.79
CA GLU A 105 -8.94 12.57 9.12
C GLU A 105 -7.78 13.27 9.86
N ARG A 106 -6.55 12.76 9.72
CA ARG A 106 -5.39 13.16 10.55
C ARG A 106 -4.21 13.72 9.75
N ILE A 107 -4.22 13.57 8.42
CA ILE A 107 -3.17 14.04 7.50
C ILE A 107 -3.75 14.71 6.26
N ARG A 108 -2.91 15.40 5.47
CA ARG A 108 -3.37 16.13 4.27
C ARG A 108 -3.49 15.27 3.01
N VAL A 109 -2.82 14.12 2.98
CA VAL A 109 -2.84 13.22 1.82
C VAL A 109 -4.19 12.50 1.78
N PRO A 110 -4.90 12.47 0.64
CA PRO A 110 -6.25 11.90 0.59
C PRO A 110 -6.26 10.37 0.52
N ARG A 111 -7.39 9.79 0.92
CA ARG A 111 -7.75 8.38 0.80
C ARG A 111 -8.40 8.10 -0.57
N VAL A 112 -8.30 6.87 -1.04
CA VAL A 112 -8.97 6.39 -2.26
C VAL A 112 -10.35 5.84 -1.88
N LYS A 113 -11.42 6.38 -2.49
CA LYS A 113 -12.82 6.07 -2.17
C LYS A 113 -13.19 4.60 -2.45
N GLU A 114 -12.59 4.03 -3.49
CA GLU A 114 -12.73 2.62 -3.87
C GLU A 114 -12.00 1.66 -2.92
N GLY A 115 -11.12 2.18 -2.05
CA GLY A 115 -10.52 1.44 -0.95
C GLY A 115 -11.56 0.86 0.01
N VAL A 116 -11.16 -0.16 0.74
CA VAL A 116 -11.96 -0.79 1.80
C VAL A 116 -11.25 -0.79 3.15
N LEU A 117 -9.92 -0.61 3.17
CA LEU A 117 -9.12 -0.37 4.37
C LEU A 117 -8.12 0.76 4.09
N TRP A 118 -7.88 1.60 5.09
CA TRP A 118 -6.96 2.74 5.00
C TRP A 118 -6.09 2.85 6.24
N LEU A 119 -4.81 3.17 6.02
CA LEU A 119 -3.90 3.61 7.08
C LEU A 119 -3.36 4.99 6.71
N GLU A 120 -3.59 5.98 7.56
CA GLU A 120 -2.94 7.28 7.47
C GLU A 120 -1.61 7.23 8.20
N CYS A 121 -0.54 7.56 7.50
CA CYS A 121 0.81 7.35 7.99
C CYS A 121 1.60 8.66 8.03
N LYS A 122 2.33 8.88 9.14
CA LYS A 122 3.34 9.92 9.26
C LYS A 122 4.73 9.31 9.23
N PHE A 123 5.59 9.89 8.41
CA PHE A 123 7.00 9.48 8.30
C PHE A 123 7.70 9.59 9.66
N LEU A 124 8.45 8.56 10.03
CA LEU A 124 9.32 8.56 11.21
C LEU A 124 10.79 8.67 10.79
N GLU A 125 11.29 7.66 10.10
CA GLU A 125 12.69 7.61 9.65
C GLU A 125 12.83 6.77 8.37
N GLU A 126 14.02 6.79 7.78
CA GLU A 126 14.35 5.96 6.62
C GLU A 126 15.74 5.32 6.73
N LYS A 127 15.92 4.19 6.05
CA LYS A 127 17.21 3.51 5.95
C LYS A 127 17.43 2.97 4.54
N LYS A 128 18.52 3.39 3.90
CA LYS A 128 18.93 2.89 2.58
C LYS A 128 19.41 1.44 2.68
N MET A 129 18.90 0.58 1.81
CA MET A 129 19.18 -0.86 1.73
C MET A 129 19.34 -1.29 0.28
N GLY A 130 20.57 -1.25 -0.23
CA GLY A 130 20.86 -1.55 -1.63
C GLY A 130 20.20 -0.56 -2.59
N ASP A 131 19.33 -1.06 -3.48
CA ASP A 131 18.60 -0.26 -4.47
C ASP A 131 17.26 0.30 -3.96
N HIS A 132 16.86 -0.03 -2.73
CA HIS A 132 15.66 0.48 -2.08
C HIS A 132 16.00 1.30 -0.83
N VAL A 133 15.03 2.07 -0.38
CA VAL A 133 15.01 2.72 0.93
C VAL A 133 13.80 2.19 1.68
N ILE A 134 14.05 1.75 2.92
CA ILE A 134 13.01 1.38 3.87
C ILE A 134 12.56 2.66 4.57
N ILE A 135 11.28 2.96 4.50
CA ILE A 135 10.62 4.03 5.25
C ILE A 135 9.88 3.38 6.41
N PHE A 136 10.08 3.90 7.61
CA PHE A 136 9.28 3.60 8.79
C PHE A 136 8.28 4.73 9.02
N ALA A 137 7.05 4.36 9.36
CA ALA A 137 5.99 5.34 9.56
C ALA A 137 5.04 4.93 10.67
N GLU A 138 4.63 5.91 11.47
CA GLU A 138 3.59 5.76 12.49
C GLU A 138 2.22 5.82 11.81
N VAL A 139 1.34 4.89 12.17
CA VAL A 139 -0.07 4.91 11.76
C VAL A 139 -0.83 5.80 12.73
N VAL A 140 -1.32 6.94 12.23
CA VAL A 140 -2.04 7.95 13.04
C VAL A 140 -3.56 7.84 12.91
N CYS A 141 -4.05 7.07 11.95
CA CYS A 141 -5.45 6.69 11.77
C CYS A 141 -5.53 5.37 10.98
N ALA A 142 -6.44 4.50 11.37
CA ALA A 142 -6.76 3.26 10.65
C ALA A 142 -8.27 3.11 10.56
N GLU A 143 -8.77 2.83 9.36
CA GLU A 143 -10.20 2.68 9.11
C GLU A 143 -10.50 1.56 8.13
N ALA A 144 -11.72 1.02 8.24
CA ALA A 144 -12.28 0.00 7.38
C ALA A 144 -13.71 0.39 7.00
N LYS A 145 -14.18 -0.06 5.83
CA LYS A 145 -15.61 -0.02 5.52
C LYS A 145 -16.35 -1.10 6.33
N ASP A 146 -17.57 -0.79 6.75
CA ASP A 146 -18.41 -1.73 7.50
C ASP A 146 -18.66 -3.04 6.73
N ASP A 147 -18.73 -2.97 5.40
CA ASP A 147 -19.01 -4.13 4.54
C ASP A 147 -17.90 -5.18 4.55
N VAL A 148 -16.66 -4.82 4.94
CA VAL A 148 -15.54 -5.75 5.10
C VAL A 148 -15.27 -6.13 6.55
N ILE A 149 -16.17 -5.79 7.47
CA ILE A 149 -16.12 -6.24 8.87
C ILE A 149 -17.10 -7.40 9.07
N SER A 150 -16.63 -8.44 9.77
CA SER A 150 -17.43 -9.58 10.21
C SER A 150 -17.03 -9.91 11.64
N GLU A 151 -18.01 -9.98 12.56
CA GLU A 151 -17.76 -10.34 13.97
C GLU A 151 -16.73 -9.44 14.68
N GLY A 152 -16.63 -8.16 14.27
CA GLY A 152 -15.68 -7.20 14.82
C GLY A 152 -14.25 -7.30 14.26
N GLU A 153 -14.01 -8.20 13.31
CA GLU A 153 -12.71 -8.37 12.65
C GLU A 153 -12.79 -8.04 11.15
N ILE A 154 -11.63 -7.77 10.53
CA ILE A 154 -11.53 -7.58 9.09
C ILE A 154 -11.72 -8.92 8.39
N ASP A 155 -12.76 -9.01 7.57
CA ASP A 155 -13.06 -10.16 6.74
C ASP A 155 -12.32 -10.09 5.40
N PHE A 156 -11.18 -10.76 5.34
CA PHE A 156 -10.33 -10.75 4.14
C PHE A 156 -10.94 -11.46 2.92
N GLU A 157 -11.95 -12.32 3.10
CA GLU A 157 -12.69 -12.89 1.96
C GLU A 157 -13.58 -11.80 1.31
N LYS A 158 -14.14 -10.89 2.11
CA LYS A 158 -14.86 -9.71 1.60
C LYS A 158 -13.92 -8.64 1.04
N VAL A 159 -12.75 -8.42 1.67
CA VAL A 159 -11.71 -7.51 1.12
C VAL A 159 -11.25 -8.02 -0.25
N ASN A 160 -10.98 -9.33 -0.37
CA ASN A 160 -10.44 -10.02 -1.55
C ASN A 160 -9.36 -9.20 -2.28
N PRO A 161 -8.23 -8.91 -1.63
CA PRO A 161 -7.23 -7.98 -2.16
C PRO A 161 -6.44 -8.59 -3.33
N LEU A 162 -5.79 -7.73 -4.11
CA LEU A 162 -4.81 -8.15 -5.10
C LEU A 162 -3.49 -8.50 -4.40
N LEU A 163 -2.91 -9.66 -4.70
CA LEU A 163 -1.61 -10.07 -4.15
C LEU A 163 -0.57 -10.24 -5.25
N HIS A 164 0.62 -9.68 -5.08
CA HIS A 164 1.70 -9.74 -6.06
C HIS A 164 2.62 -10.94 -5.80
N ILE A 165 2.91 -11.72 -6.85
CA ILE A 165 3.85 -12.83 -6.82
C ILE A 165 5.18 -12.40 -7.45
N GLN A 166 5.17 -12.14 -8.77
CA GLN A 166 6.35 -11.69 -9.50
C GLN A 166 5.94 -11.12 -10.86
N LYS A 167 6.60 -10.04 -11.28
CA LYS A 167 6.34 -9.40 -12.59
C LYS A 167 4.82 -9.15 -12.74
N ASN A 168 4.20 -9.74 -13.76
CA ASN A 168 2.77 -9.60 -14.06
C ASN A 168 1.93 -10.76 -13.49
N LYS A 169 2.46 -11.54 -12.54
CA LYS A 169 1.76 -12.64 -11.88
C LYS A 169 1.23 -12.19 -10.53
N PHE A 170 -0.07 -12.40 -10.34
CA PHE A 170 -0.81 -12.04 -9.15
C PHE A 170 -1.60 -13.24 -8.65
N ALA A 171 -1.85 -13.27 -7.34
CA ALA A 171 -2.85 -14.12 -6.72
C ALA A 171 -4.09 -13.27 -6.38
N VAL A 172 -5.24 -13.91 -6.49
CA VAL A 172 -6.59 -13.38 -6.28
C VAL A 172 -7.44 -14.47 -5.63
N ASP A 173 -8.69 -14.17 -5.29
CA ASP A 173 -9.62 -15.12 -4.66
C ASP A 173 -9.13 -15.57 -3.29
N PHE A 174 -9.01 -14.58 -2.41
CA PHE A 174 -8.59 -14.78 -1.02
C PHE A 174 -9.55 -15.75 -0.33
N LYS A 175 -9.01 -16.88 0.14
CA LYS A 175 -9.76 -17.88 0.91
C LYS A 175 -9.18 -17.97 2.31
N VAL A 176 -10.02 -17.81 3.33
CA VAL A 176 -9.59 -17.91 4.72
C VAL A 176 -9.84 -19.32 5.23
N VAL A 177 -8.81 -19.91 5.85
CA VAL A 177 -8.92 -21.18 6.57
C VAL A 177 -8.48 -20.94 8.00
N LYS A 178 -9.32 -21.29 8.96
CA LYS A 178 -9.01 -21.18 10.38
C LYS A 178 -8.26 -22.45 10.82
N TYR A 179 -7.08 -22.26 11.41
CA TYR A 179 -6.34 -23.32 12.09
C TYR A 179 -6.30 -23.03 13.59
N LYS A 180 -6.28 -24.09 14.41
CA LYS A 180 -6.06 -23.94 15.84
C LYS A 180 -4.66 -23.37 16.08
N ARG A 181 -4.57 -22.28 16.83
CA ARG A 181 -3.30 -21.77 17.36
C ARG A 181 -2.94 -22.54 18.64
N TYR A 182 -1.64 -22.72 18.86
CA TYR A 182 -1.09 -23.50 19.99
C TYR A 182 -0.44 -22.59 21.03
N ASP A 183 -0.94 -21.37 21.15
CA ASP A 183 -0.62 -20.40 22.19
C ASP A 183 -1.42 -20.67 23.47
#